data_AF-A0A822FIA0-F1
#
_entry.id   AF-A0A822FIA0-F1
#
_cell.length_a   1.000
_cell.length_b   1.000
_cell.length_c   1.000
_cell.angle_alpha   90.00
_cell.angle_beta   90.00
_cell.angle_gamma   90.00
#
_symmetry.space_group_name_H-M   'P 1'
#
loop_
_entity.id
_entity.type
_entity.pdbx_description
1 polymer ?
#
loop_
_entity_poly.entity_id
_entity_poly.type
_entity_poly.pdbx_seq_one_letter_code
_entity_poly.pdbx_strand_id
1 'polypeptide(L)'
;RVPAGLNRLIGLKPSFGAWPSKGVVPACQSLDCVTLFTHELDDAILIDTIVRGIDKTDPWSRDIPRQLSSLSILPDKICLISDPSIEFFGPYTNEYQLAWQKTIELIQQLNLPIEYIDGHDFDEAASILYGGPWIAERWSGLDEFVNYQQPNTIFPVTEK
;
A
#
# COMPACT_ATOMS: atom_id res chain seq x y z
N ARG A 1 -4.25 2.84 2.09
CA ARG A 1 -3.30 3.98 2.25
C ARG A 1 -3.89 5.28 1.72
N VAL A 2 -4.27 5.39 0.44
CA VAL A 2 -4.91 6.62 -0.10
C VAL A 2 -6.15 7.07 0.70
N PRO A 3 -7.14 6.20 1.00
CA PRO A 3 -8.30 6.62 1.79
C PRO A 3 -7.92 7.08 3.21
N ALA A 4 -6.90 6.48 3.83
CA ALA A 4 -6.42 6.90 5.14
C ALA A 4 -5.84 8.32 5.11
N GLY A 5 -5.00 8.63 4.12
CA GLY A 5 -4.43 9.97 3.94
C GLY A 5 -5.50 11.05 3.73
N LEU A 6 -6.58 10.73 3.01
CA LEU A 6 -7.68 11.66 2.75
C LEU A 6 -8.64 11.84 3.94
N ASN A 7 -8.66 10.88 4.87
CA ASN A 7 -9.62 10.87 5.98
C ASN A 7 -8.95 10.99 7.36
N ARG A 8 -7.66 11.34 7.41
CA ARG A 8 -6.88 11.48 8.65
C ARG A 8 -6.93 10.22 9.52
N LEU A 9 -6.74 9.06 8.89
CA LEU A 9 -6.67 7.77 9.56
C LEU A 9 -5.26 7.18 9.46
N ILE A 10 -4.99 6.22 10.34
CA ILE A 10 -3.89 5.28 10.15
C ILE A 10 -4.34 4.22 9.15
N GLY A 11 -3.53 3.99 8.11
CA GLY A 11 -3.77 2.93 7.12
C GLY A 11 -2.65 1.90 7.14
N LEU A 12 -2.81 0.83 7.90
CA LEU A 12 -1.82 -0.24 7.99
C LEU A 12 -1.94 -1.20 6.80
N LYS A 13 -0.86 -1.31 6.03
CA LYS A 13 -0.70 -2.33 4.97
C LYS A 13 0.38 -3.31 5.43
N PRO A 14 0.06 -4.56 5.76
CA PRO A 14 1.06 -5.53 6.20
C PRO A 14 2.01 -5.90 5.04
N SER A 15 3.11 -6.57 5.37
CA SER A 15 3.93 -7.27 4.36
C SER A 15 3.07 -8.29 3.64
N PHE A 16 3.29 -8.47 2.33
CA PHE A 16 2.53 -9.42 1.53
C PHE A 16 2.64 -10.84 2.10
N GLY A 17 1.50 -11.50 2.30
CA GLY A 17 1.38 -12.83 2.89
C GLY A 17 1.40 -12.88 4.41
N ALA A 18 1.71 -11.78 5.12
CA ALA A 18 1.72 -11.77 6.58
C ALA A 18 0.31 -11.90 7.19
N TRP A 19 -0.70 -11.42 6.47
CA TRP A 19 -2.11 -11.64 6.79
C TRP A 19 -2.67 -12.56 5.71
N PRO A 20 -3.34 -13.66 6.08
CA PRO A 20 -4.04 -14.49 5.11
C PRO A 20 -5.11 -13.69 4.35
N SER A 21 -5.28 -14.00 3.06
CA SER A 21 -6.28 -13.40 2.18
C SER A 21 -7.38 -14.38 1.74
N LYS A 22 -7.35 -15.62 2.24
CA LYS A 22 -8.40 -16.61 1.97
C LYS A 22 -9.78 -16.07 2.35
N GLY A 23 -10.73 -16.17 1.42
CA GLY A 23 -12.10 -15.66 1.57
C GLY A 23 -12.27 -14.21 1.09
N VAL A 24 -11.20 -13.55 0.66
CA VAL A 24 -11.25 -12.25 -0.03
C VAL A 24 -11.38 -12.48 -1.53
N VAL A 25 -12.26 -11.73 -2.18
CA VAL A 25 -12.37 -11.73 -3.64
C VAL A 25 -11.09 -11.12 -4.22
N PRO A 26 -10.33 -11.84 -5.06
CA PRO A 26 -9.04 -11.37 -5.54
C PRO A 26 -9.20 -10.21 -6.53
N ALA A 27 -8.26 -9.27 -6.47
CA ALA A 27 -8.01 -8.27 -7.50
C ALA A 27 -6.72 -8.61 -8.25
N CYS A 28 -5.55 -8.46 -7.62
CA CYS A 28 -4.31 -9.02 -8.15
C CYS A 28 -3.80 -10.00 -7.10
N GLN A 29 -4.20 -11.27 -7.18
CA GLN A 29 -4.06 -12.21 -6.07
C GLN A 29 -2.60 -12.33 -5.57
N SER A 30 -1.63 -12.23 -6.48
CA SER A 30 -0.20 -12.25 -6.15
C SER A 30 0.32 -11.00 -5.40
N LEU A 31 -0.48 -9.94 -5.30
CA LEU A 31 -0.14 -8.64 -4.70
C LEU A 31 -1.12 -8.19 -3.61
N ASP A 32 -2.32 -8.79 -3.56
CA ASP A 32 -3.39 -8.39 -2.66
C ASP A 32 -2.96 -8.48 -1.20
N CYS A 33 -3.34 -7.46 -0.43
CA CYS A 33 -3.13 -7.40 1.00
C CYS A 33 -4.45 -7.00 1.66
N VAL A 34 -4.91 -7.78 2.63
CA VAL A 34 -5.90 -7.28 3.59
C VAL A 34 -5.26 -6.13 4.36
N THR A 35 -5.99 -5.04 4.54
CA THR A 35 -5.50 -3.83 5.21
C THR A 35 -6.47 -3.37 6.27
N LEU A 36 -6.00 -2.47 7.13
CA LEU A 36 -6.76 -1.96 8.26
C LEU A 36 -6.73 -0.42 8.27
N PHE A 37 -7.85 0.14 8.71
CA PHE A 37 -7.96 1.55 9.08
C PHE A 37 -8.25 1.68 10.57
N THR A 38 -7.52 2.56 11.25
CA THR A 38 -7.76 2.93 12.66
C THR A 38 -7.57 4.43 12.85
N HIS A 39 -8.03 4.96 13.99
CA HIS A 39 -7.70 6.33 14.39
C HIS A 39 -6.32 6.42 15.04
N GLU A 40 -5.96 5.42 15.83
CA GLU A 40 -4.71 5.38 16.59
C GLU A 40 -3.74 4.33 16.04
N LEU A 41 -2.44 4.61 16.19
CA LEU A 41 -1.40 3.69 15.76
C LEU A 41 -1.41 2.41 16.62
N ASP A 42 -1.60 2.53 17.93
CA ASP A 42 -1.59 1.40 18.86
C ASP A 42 -2.68 0.38 18.55
N ASP A 43 -3.86 0.82 18.13
CA ASP A 43 -4.94 -0.06 17.66
C ASP A 43 -4.52 -0.85 16.42
N ALA A 44 -3.85 -0.18 15.46
CA ALA A 44 -3.36 -0.86 14.27
C ALA A 44 -2.29 -1.90 14.62
N ILE A 45 -1.41 -1.59 15.57
CA ILE A 45 -0.37 -2.50 16.06
C ILE A 45 -1.01 -3.70 16.75
N LEU A 46 -2.00 -3.50 17.62
CA LEU A 46 -2.71 -4.56 18.32
C LEU A 46 -3.46 -5.48 17.36
N ILE A 47 -4.19 -4.93 16.39
CA ILE A 47 -4.91 -5.75 15.42
C ILE A 47 -3.93 -6.55 14.54
N ASP A 48 -2.80 -5.96 14.16
CA ASP A 48 -1.76 -6.69 13.42
C ASP A 48 -1.20 -7.89 14.20
N THR A 49 -1.07 -7.83 15.53
CA THR A 49 -0.61 -9.02 16.30
C THR A 49 -1.65 -10.13 16.36
N ILE A 50 -2.93 -9.80 16.20
CA ILE A 50 -4.04 -10.77 16.22
C ILE A 50 -4.23 -11.42 14.85
N VAL A 51 -4.22 -10.62 13.78
CA VAL A 51 -4.55 -11.10 12.42
C VAL A 51 -3.36 -11.78 11.73
N ARG A 52 -2.14 -11.35 12.07
CA ARG A 52 -0.92 -11.92 11.48
C ARG A 52 -0.77 -13.39 11.84
N GLY A 53 -0.49 -14.21 10.84
CA GLY A 53 -0.26 -15.63 11.03
C GLY A 53 -0.32 -16.40 9.73
N ILE A 54 0.02 -17.69 9.82
CA ILE A 54 0.00 -18.59 8.69
C ILE A 54 -1.36 -19.30 8.55
N ASP A 55 -1.97 -19.20 7.37
CA ASP A 55 -3.06 -20.09 6.95
C ASP A 55 -2.50 -21.07 5.91
N LYS A 56 -2.43 -22.35 6.29
CA LYS A 56 -1.87 -23.41 5.43
C LYS A 56 -2.68 -23.65 4.15
N THR A 57 -3.91 -23.14 4.08
CA THR A 57 -4.80 -23.29 2.93
C THR A 57 -4.81 -22.07 2.03
N ASP A 58 -4.12 -21.00 2.41
CA ASP A 58 -3.88 -19.83 1.58
C ASP A 58 -2.49 -19.94 0.91
N PRO A 59 -2.41 -20.06 -0.42
CA PRO A 59 -1.14 -20.20 -1.13
C PRO A 59 -0.24 -18.97 -1.02
N TRP A 60 -0.78 -17.81 -0.65
CA TRP A 60 -0.04 -16.56 -0.50
C TRP A 60 0.34 -16.26 0.94
N SER A 61 -0.17 -17.03 1.90
CA SER A 61 0.16 -16.87 3.31
C SER A 61 1.62 -17.26 3.59
N ARG A 62 2.30 -16.43 4.38
CA ARG A 62 3.72 -16.58 4.72
C ARG A 62 3.89 -16.32 6.21
N ASP A 63 4.75 -17.11 6.84
CA ASP A 63 5.18 -16.85 8.22
C ASP A 63 6.16 -15.67 8.25
N ILE A 64 5.61 -14.46 8.33
CA ILE A 64 6.37 -13.21 8.40
C ILE A 64 6.16 -12.64 9.80
N PRO A 65 7.05 -12.92 10.76
CA PRO A 65 6.92 -12.38 12.10
C PRO A 65 7.07 -10.87 12.08
N ARG A 66 6.30 -10.19 12.93
CA ARG A 66 6.58 -8.79 13.22
C ARG A 66 7.69 -8.72 14.25
N GLN A 67 8.80 -8.10 13.91
CA GLN A 67 9.86 -7.84 14.87
C GLN A 67 9.40 -6.74 15.82
N LEU A 68 8.63 -7.09 16.86
CA LEU A 68 8.15 -6.10 17.85
C LEU A 68 9.32 -5.42 18.58
N SER A 69 10.45 -6.11 18.72
CA SER A 69 11.71 -5.53 19.23
C SER A 69 12.29 -4.44 18.33
N SER A 70 11.91 -4.39 17.04
CA SER A 70 12.35 -3.32 16.12
C SER A 70 11.53 -2.04 16.25
N LEU A 71 10.42 -2.04 17.00
CA LEU A 71 9.60 -0.82 17.19
C LEU A 71 10.29 0.23 18.07
N SER A 72 11.32 -0.17 18.82
CA SER A 72 12.17 0.71 19.62
C SER A 72 13.52 1.02 18.96
N ILE A 73 13.80 0.44 17.79
CA ILE A 73 15.03 0.67 17.04
C ILE A 73 14.73 1.65 15.93
N LEU A 74 15.31 2.85 16.02
CA LEU A 74 15.26 3.82 14.94
C LEU A 74 16.06 3.29 13.74
N PRO A 75 15.64 3.59 12.49
CA PRO A 75 16.42 3.22 11.32
C PRO A 75 17.76 3.98 11.29
N ASP A 76 18.78 3.40 10.64
CA ASP A 76 20.08 4.04 10.50
C ASP A 76 20.03 5.35 9.68
N LYS A 77 19.07 5.44 8.76
CA LYS A 77 18.80 6.61 7.90
C LYS A 77 17.37 6.61 7.37
N ILE A 78 16.92 7.77 6.92
CA ILE A 78 15.65 7.95 6.20
C ILE A 78 15.97 8.28 4.74
N CYS A 79 15.48 7.47 3.81
CA CYS A 79 15.59 7.77 2.38
C CYS A 79 14.37 8.59 1.92
N LEU A 80 14.62 9.72 1.28
CA LEU A 80 13.61 10.58 0.68
C LEU A 80 13.84 10.67 -0.82
N ILE A 81 12.77 10.81 -1.61
CA ILE A 81 12.90 11.06 -3.05
C ILE A 81 13.47 12.47 -3.26
N SER A 82 14.44 12.61 -4.17
CA SER A 82 15.02 13.91 -4.55
C SER A 82 14.09 14.74 -5.44
N ASP A 83 14.16 16.06 -5.31
CA ASP A 83 13.65 17.02 -6.31
C ASP A 83 14.50 16.89 -7.59
N PRO A 84 13.93 16.87 -8.81
CA PRO A 84 12.54 17.18 -9.20
C PRO A 84 11.62 15.97 -9.37
N SER A 85 12.00 14.77 -8.93
CA SER A 85 11.21 13.55 -9.14
C SER A 85 9.88 13.54 -8.36
N ILE A 86 9.62 14.51 -7.49
CA ILE A 86 8.37 14.62 -6.73
C ILE A 86 7.37 15.48 -7.50
N GLU A 87 6.27 14.84 -7.92
CA GLU A 87 5.19 15.51 -8.64
C GLU A 87 3.95 15.70 -7.76
N PHE A 88 3.30 16.85 -7.92
CA PHE A 88 2.03 17.17 -7.24
C PHE A 88 1.00 17.63 -8.25
N PHE A 89 -0.19 17.04 -8.19
CA PHE A 89 -1.22 17.21 -9.22
C PHE A 89 -2.57 17.66 -8.64
N GLY A 90 -3.41 18.17 -9.53
CA GLY A 90 -4.80 18.49 -9.25
C GLY A 90 -4.99 19.87 -8.59
N PRO A 91 -6.24 20.17 -8.17
CA PRO A 91 -6.61 21.51 -7.71
C PRO A 91 -5.96 21.91 -6.37
N TYR A 92 -5.42 20.95 -5.61
CA TYR A 92 -4.82 21.16 -4.29
C TYR A 92 -3.28 20.99 -4.31
N THR A 93 -2.64 21.19 -5.47
CA THR A 93 -1.20 20.94 -5.64
C THR A 93 -0.34 21.76 -4.66
N ASN A 94 -0.68 23.03 -4.44
CA ASN A 94 0.04 23.92 -3.54
C ASN A 94 -0.07 23.44 -2.08
N GLU A 95 -1.24 23.00 -1.67
CA GLU A 95 -1.50 22.48 -0.33
C GLU A 95 -0.74 21.18 -0.07
N TYR A 96 -0.66 20.28 -1.07
CA TYR A 96 0.14 19.07 -0.97
C TYR A 96 1.63 19.36 -0.90
N GLN A 97 2.14 20.31 -1.69
CA GLN A 97 3.53 20.77 -1.61
C GLN A 97 3.87 21.34 -0.23
N LEU A 98 3.01 22.19 0.33
CA LEU A 98 3.19 22.75 1.67
C LEU A 98 3.14 21.68 2.76
N ALA A 99 2.24 20.69 2.65
CA ALA A 99 2.17 19.58 3.60
C ALA A 99 3.42 18.70 3.53
N TRP A 100 3.95 18.47 2.33
CA TRP A 100 5.21 17.76 2.12
C TRP A 100 6.38 18.50 2.76
N GLN A 101 6.54 19.80 2.48
CA GLN A 101 7.61 20.63 3.07
C GLN A 101 7.58 20.61 4.61
N LYS A 102 6.39 20.78 5.22
CA LYS A 102 6.20 20.66 6.67
C LYS A 102 6.60 19.28 7.19
N THR A 103 6.32 18.22 6.44
CA THR A 103 6.71 16.85 6.83
C THR A 103 8.24 16.69 6.79
N ILE A 104 8.91 17.26 5.79
CA ILE A 104 10.37 17.26 5.72
C ILE A 104 10.99 18.01 6.90
N GLU A 105 10.46 19.18 7.27
CA GLU A 105 10.91 19.93 8.45
C GLU A 105 10.78 19.10 9.73
N LEU A 106 9.69 18.35 9.89
CA LEU A 106 9.50 17.45 11.03
C LEU A 106 10.49 16.28 11.01
N ILE A 107 10.72 15.67 9.83
CA ILE A 107 11.68 14.57 9.69
C ILE A 107 13.11 15.04 10.03
N GLN A 108 13.49 16.25 9.62
CA GLN A 108 14.79 16.84 9.94
C GLN A 108 15.00 17.01 11.45
N GLN A 109 13.93 17.18 12.23
CA GLN A 109 14.00 17.26 13.70
C GLN A 109 14.24 15.91 14.38
N LEU A 110 14.09 14.78 13.68
CA LEU A 110 14.30 13.43 14.23
C LEU A 110 15.78 13.11 14.48
N ASN A 111 16.71 13.97 14.04
CA ASN A 111 18.17 13.77 14.16
C ASN A 111 18.66 12.44 13.55
N LEU A 112 17.97 11.93 12.54
CA LEU A 112 18.38 10.78 11.76
C LEU A 112 19.04 11.24 10.45
N PRO A 113 20.08 10.56 9.96
CA PRO A 113 20.64 10.83 8.65
C PRO A 113 19.56 10.75 7.56
N ILE A 114 19.53 11.75 6.67
CA ILE A 114 18.62 11.78 5.53
C ILE A 114 19.44 11.59 4.26
N GLU A 115 19.03 10.62 3.44
CA GLU A 115 19.60 10.39 2.11
C GLU A 115 18.55 10.68 1.05
N TYR A 116 18.91 11.51 0.08
CA TYR A 116 18.05 11.75 -1.08
C TYR A 116 18.39 10.74 -2.17
N ILE A 117 17.38 10.04 -2.66
CA ILE A 117 17.50 8.99 -3.68
C ILE A 117 16.64 9.34 -4.90
N ASP A 118 17.05 8.84 -6.06
CA ASP A 118 16.22 8.91 -7.27
C ASP A 118 15.01 7.97 -7.13
N GLY A 119 13.84 8.47 -7.57
CA GLY A 119 12.57 7.75 -7.55
C GLY A 119 12.30 6.93 -8.81
N HIS A 120 13.09 7.10 -9.87
CA HIS A 120 12.80 6.55 -11.20
C HIS A 120 12.41 5.07 -11.22
N ASP A 121 13.21 4.20 -10.58
CA ASP A 121 12.95 2.75 -10.55
C ASP A 121 11.64 2.41 -9.82
N PHE A 122 11.26 3.20 -8.81
CA PHE A 122 10.00 3.03 -8.09
C PHE A 122 8.81 3.46 -8.95
N ASP A 123 8.94 4.55 -9.69
CA ASP A 123 7.91 5.05 -10.60
C ASP A 123 7.71 4.10 -11.78
N GLU A 124 8.80 3.60 -12.36
CA GLU A 124 8.76 2.59 -13.40
C GLU A 124 8.03 1.35 -12.87
N ALA A 125 8.45 0.79 -11.73
CA ALA A 125 7.81 -0.37 -11.14
C ALA A 125 6.31 -0.14 -10.82
N ALA A 126 5.95 1.05 -10.31
CA ALA A 126 4.56 1.41 -10.03
C ALA A 126 3.71 1.47 -11.30
N SER A 127 4.27 1.96 -12.42
CA SER A 127 3.57 2.05 -13.70
C SER A 127 3.15 0.68 -14.24
N ILE A 128 3.95 -0.37 -13.99
CA ILE A 128 3.70 -1.73 -14.52
C ILE A 128 2.44 -2.36 -13.90
N LEU A 129 1.98 -1.89 -12.73
CA LEU A 129 0.76 -2.40 -12.08
C LEU A 129 -0.49 -2.25 -12.96
N TYR A 130 -0.59 -1.13 -13.69
CA TYR A 130 -1.71 -0.86 -14.61
C TYR A 130 -1.29 -0.80 -16.08
N GLY A 131 -0.07 -0.35 -16.37
CA GLY A 131 0.49 -0.28 -17.73
C GLY A 131 1.15 -1.59 -18.20
N GLY A 132 1.19 -2.62 -17.35
CA GLY A 132 1.84 -3.89 -17.62
C GLY A 132 0.94 -5.11 -17.39
N PRO A 133 1.52 -6.32 -17.27
CA PRO A 133 0.78 -7.57 -17.32
C PRO A 133 -0.06 -7.88 -16.07
N TRP A 134 0.15 -7.21 -14.94
CA TRP A 134 -0.58 -7.49 -13.69
C TRP A 134 -2.08 -7.21 -13.77
N ILE A 135 -2.53 -6.41 -14.74
CA ILE A 135 -3.96 -6.23 -14.99
C ILE A 135 -4.66 -7.55 -15.37
N ALA A 136 -3.93 -8.50 -15.96
CA ALA A 136 -4.46 -9.82 -16.33
C ALA A 136 -4.90 -10.63 -15.10
N GLU A 137 -4.28 -10.44 -13.92
CA GLU A 137 -4.71 -11.14 -12.71
C GLU A 137 -6.13 -10.73 -12.27
N ARG A 138 -6.51 -9.46 -12.50
CA ARG A 138 -7.87 -8.98 -12.22
C ARG A 138 -8.93 -9.73 -13.01
N TRP A 139 -8.63 -9.95 -14.29
CA TRP A 139 -9.50 -10.71 -15.16
C TRP A 139 -9.53 -12.19 -14.82
N SER A 140 -8.38 -12.77 -14.43
CA SER A 140 -8.32 -14.18 -14.06
C SER A 140 -9.23 -14.57 -12.88
N GLY A 141 -9.41 -13.65 -11.91
CA GLY A 141 -10.30 -13.86 -10.76
C GLY A 141 -11.77 -13.57 -11.03
N LEU A 142 -12.08 -12.91 -12.15
CA LEU A 142 -13.43 -12.45 -12.50
C LEU A 142 -13.99 -13.13 -13.77
N ASP A 143 -13.22 -13.98 -14.44
CA ASP A 143 -13.55 -14.55 -15.76
C ASP A 143 -14.95 -15.19 -15.79
N GLU A 144 -15.27 -16.05 -14.80
CA GLU A 144 -16.59 -16.65 -14.69
C GLU A 144 -17.69 -15.59 -14.47
N PHE A 145 -17.46 -14.60 -13.60
CA PHE A 145 -18.43 -13.54 -13.34
C PHE A 145 -18.71 -12.70 -14.59
N VAL A 146 -17.66 -12.32 -15.31
CA VAL A 146 -17.75 -11.49 -16.53
C VAL A 146 -18.45 -12.26 -17.65
N ASN A 147 -18.10 -13.54 -17.84
CA ASN A 147 -18.60 -14.33 -18.96
C ASN A 147 -20.03 -14.88 -18.74
N TYR A 148 -20.44 -15.14 -17.49
CA TYR A 148 -21.76 -15.69 -17.17
C TYR A 148 -22.85 -14.64 -16.87
N GLN A 149 -22.51 -13.35 -16.72
CA GLN A 149 -23.47 -12.30 -16.37
C GLN A 149 -24.02 -11.52 -17.57
N GLN A 150 -25.17 -10.88 -17.34
CA GLN A 150 -25.85 -9.98 -18.28
C GLN A 150 -24.97 -8.75 -18.63
N PRO A 151 -25.12 -8.17 -19.83
CA PRO A 151 -24.45 -6.92 -20.19
C PRO A 151 -24.81 -5.79 -19.19
N ASN A 152 -23.86 -4.89 -18.92
CA ASN A 152 -23.95 -3.74 -18.00
C ASN A 152 -23.90 -4.04 -16.49
N THR A 153 -23.36 -5.18 -16.08
CA THR A 153 -23.15 -5.51 -14.66
C THR A 153 -21.81 -5.00 -14.11
N ILE A 154 -20.87 -4.68 -14.99
CA ILE A 154 -19.54 -4.16 -14.64
C ILE A 154 -19.55 -2.64 -14.78
N PHE A 155 -18.82 -1.96 -13.90
CA PHE A 155 -18.70 -0.51 -13.98
C PHE A 155 -17.85 -0.14 -15.23
N PRO A 156 -18.30 0.76 -16.12
CA PRO A 156 -17.70 0.89 -17.46
C PRO A 156 -16.19 1.22 -17.49
N VAL A 157 -15.67 1.91 -16.48
CA VAL A 157 -14.22 2.24 -16.42
C VAL A 157 -13.36 1.06 -15.98
N THR A 158 -13.95 -0.01 -15.44
CA THR A 158 -13.25 -1.23 -15.01
C THR A 158 -13.38 -2.37 -16.02
N GLU A 159 -14.05 -2.16 -17.15
CA GLU A 159 -14.21 -3.14 -18.23
C GLU A 159 -13.01 -3.20 -19.20
N LYS A 160 -11.99 -2.37 -18.99
CA LYS A 160 -10.86 -2.18 -19.93
C LYS A 160 -9.56 -2.77 -19.40
#